data_AF-A0A496R7B6-F1
#
_entry.id   AF-A0A496R7B6-F1
#
_cell.length_a   1.000
_cell.length_b   1.000
_cell.length_c   1.000
_cell.angle_alpha   90.00
_cell.angle_beta   90.00
_cell.angle_gamma   90.00
#
_symmetry.space_group_name_H-M   'P 1'
#
loop_
_entity.id
_entity.type
_entity.pdbx_description
1 polymer ?
#
loop_
_entity_poly.entity_id
_entity_poly.type
_entity_poly.pdbx_seq_one_letter_code
_entity_poly.pdbx_strand_id
1 'polypeptide(L)'
;MYLFFIKKVFFDAWDNLLSLIVLNIGFVIIVAGFAYTSIITEPGSITFFVLYVLLIFLFNFYTCGVAGYTKDILYSGSGELKSIFKTAVNGWKQWMLLSFITIAEASILFIGFPFYLSVGGVAGL
;
A
#
# COMPACT_ATOMS: atom_id res chain seq x y z
N MET A 1 30.99 -13.41 1.60
CA MET A 1 30.29 -12.50 0.67
C MET A 1 28.92 -12.07 1.20
N TYR A 2 28.03 -12.98 1.60
CA TYR A 2 26.70 -12.64 2.16
C TYR A 2 26.71 -11.73 3.40
N LEU A 3 27.54 -12.04 4.40
CA LEU A 3 27.69 -11.21 5.60
C LEU A 3 28.12 -9.76 5.30
N PHE A 4 28.92 -9.56 4.26
CA PHE A 4 29.35 -8.23 3.83
C PHE A 4 28.17 -7.44 3.25
N PHE A 5 27.32 -8.06 2.42
CA PHE A 5 26.13 -7.42 1.88
C PHE A 5 25.11 -7.04 2.96
N ILE A 6 24.86 -7.94 3.92
CA ILE A 6 23.96 -7.65 5.05
C ILE A 6 24.48 -6.45 5.84
N LYS A 7 25.79 -6.44 6.15
CA LYS A 7 26.41 -5.34 6.87
C LYS A 7 26.32 -4.02 6.10
N LYS A 8 26.59 -4.03 4.79
CA LYS A 8 26.48 -2.84 3.95
C LYS A 8 25.06 -2.29 3.93
N VAL A 9 24.08 -3.13 3.60
CA VAL A 9 22.66 -2.74 3.55
C VAL A 9 22.17 -2.25 4.91
N PHE A 10 22.66 -2.83 6.01
CA PHE A 10 22.36 -2.36 7.36
C PHE A 10 22.86 -0.92 7.58
N PHE A 11 24.10 -0.61 7.20
CA PHE A 11 24.62 0.75 7.35
C PHE A 11 23.94 1.75 6.41
N ASP A 12 23.68 1.37 5.16
CA ASP A 12 22.95 2.20 4.22
C ASP A 12 21.52 2.51 4.74
N ALA A 13 20.84 1.53 5.33
CA ALA A 13 19.53 1.73 5.96
C ALA A 13 19.62 2.54 7.26
N TRP A 14 20.67 2.35 8.07
CA TRP A 14 20.91 3.09 9.31
C TRP A 14 21.12 4.57 9.04
N ASP A 15 21.89 4.92 8.01
CA ASP A 15 22.14 6.31 7.62
C ASP A 15 20.85 7.00 7.12
N ASN A 16 19.89 6.22 6.60
CA ASN A 16 18.58 6.71 6.16
C ASN A 16 17.45 6.41 7.17
N LEU A 17 17.77 6.04 8.42
CA LEU A 17 16.81 5.53 9.40
C LEU A 17 15.65 6.49 9.65
N LEU A 18 15.93 7.78 9.85
CA LEU A 18 14.89 8.78 10.11
C LEU A 18 13.92 8.88 8.94
N SER A 19 14.43 8.90 7.71
CA SER A 19 13.59 8.91 6.51
C SER A 19 12.72 7.66 6.43
N LEU A 20 13.29 6.47 6.68
CA LEU A 20 12.54 5.21 6.70
C LEU A 20 11.44 5.21 7.77
N ILE A 21 11.70 5.78 8.96
CA ILE A 21 10.68 5.94 10.00
C ILE A 21 9.53 6.83 9.50
N VAL A 22 9.84 7.98 8.88
CA VAL A 22 8.81 8.86 8.31
C VAL A 22 7.99 8.13 7.25
N LEU A 23 8.63 7.32 6.40
CA LEU A 23 7.91 6.55 5.38
C LEU A 23 6.99 5.48 6.00
N ASN A 24 7.42 4.83 7.07
CA ASN A 24 6.58 3.90 7.81
C ASN A 24 5.40 4.60 8.47
N ILE A 25 5.60 5.79 9.05
CA ILE A 25 4.50 6.60 9.58
C ILE A 25 3.48 6.93 8.48
N GLY A 26 3.95 7.25 7.27
CA GLY A 26 3.08 7.44 6.11
C GLY A 26 2.20 6.22 5.82
N PHE A 27 2.75 5.00 5.84
CA PHE A 27 1.97 3.77 5.72
C PHE A 27 0.97 3.61 6.86
N VAL A 28 1.38 3.84 8.11
CA VAL A 28 0.50 3.74 9.28
C VAL A 28 -0.71 4.67 9.13
N ILE A 29 -0.51 5.89 8.64
CA ILE A 29 -1.60 6.85 8.40
C ILE A 29 -2.57 6.33 7.33
N ILE A 30 -2.07 5.78 6.23
CA ILE A 30 -2.92 5.24 5.16
C ILE A 30 -3.71 4.01 5.66
N VAL A 31 -3.05 3.10 6.38
CA VAL A 31 -3.68 1.92 7.00
C VAL A 31 -4.73 2.32 8.03
N ALA A 32 -4.42 3.32 8.86
CA ALA A 32 -5.40 3.89 9.78
C ALA A 32 -6.61 4.45 9.01
N GLY A 33 -6.40 5.09 7.86
CA GLY A 33 -7.47 5.56 6.97
C GLY A 33 -8.47 4.46 6.60
N PHE A 34 -7.99 3.24 6.30
CA PHE A 34 -8.88 2.09 6.03
C PHE A 34 -9.72 1.72 7.26
N ALA A 35 -9.11 1.66 8.44
CA ALA A 35 -9.82 1.35 9.68
C ALA A 35 -10.89 2.41 10.00
N TYR A 36 -10.53 3.69 9.89
CA TYR A 36 -11.43 4.82 10.18
C TYR A 36 -12.55 4.97 9.15
N THR A 37 -12.40 4.44 7.93
CA THR A 37 -13.46 4.47 6.90
C THR A 37 -14.76 3.87 7.43
N SER A 38 -14.69 2.74 8.15
CA SER A 38 -15.86 2.09 8.76
C SER A 38 -16.51 2.86 9.92
N ILE A 39 -15.78 3.81 10.51
CA ILE A 39 -16.24 4.63 11.64
C ILE A 39 -16.93 5.90 11.11
N ILE A 40 -16.39 6.50 10.06
CA ILE A 40 -16.88 7.79 9.51
C ILE A 40 -17.92 7.62 8.41
N THR A 41 -18.05 6.42 7.84
CA THR A 41 -19.08 6.09 6.84
C THR A 41 -19.84 4.84 7.25
N GLU A 42 -21.11 4.77 6.84
CA GLU A 42 -21.91 3.57 7.03
C GLU A 42 -21.34 2.41 6.18
N PRO A 43 -21.00 1.25 6.79
CA PRO A 43 -20.52 0.09 6.06
C PRO A 43 -21.50 -0.34 4.97
N GLY A 44 -21.00 -0.48 3.73
CA GLY A 44 -21.82 -0.83 2.57
C GLY A 44 -22.48 0.34 1.84
N SER A 45 -22.37 1.57 2.36
CA SER A 45 -22.78 2.78 1.62
C SER A 45 -21.89 3.02 0.39
N ILE A 46 -22.41 3.76 -0.60
CA ILE A 46 -21.60 4.17 -1.77
C ILE A 46 -20.39 5.00 -1.32
N THR A 47 -20.57 5.87 -0.33
CA THR A 47 -19.50 6.70 0.24
C THR A 47 -18.38 5.84 0.84
N PHE A 48 -18.71 4.76 1.55
CA PHE A 48 -17.74 3.80 2.06
C PHE A 48 -16.89 3.23 0.93
N PHE A 49 -17.52 2.72 -0.13
CA PHE A 49 -16.80 2.12 -1.25
C PHE A 49 -15.92 3.11 -2.01
N VAL A 50 -16.42 4.34 -2.25
CA VAL A 50 -15.64 5.40 -2.89
C VAL A 50 -14.39 5.72 -2.08
N LEU A 51 -14.53 5.91 -0.77
CA LEU A 51 -13.39 6.21 0.09
C LEU A 51 -12.40 5.04 0.17
N TYR A 52 -12.91 3.81 0.25
CA TYR A 52 -12.08 2.60 0.27
C TYR A 52 -11.25 2.45 -1.01
N VAL A 53 -11.85 2.70 -2.18
CA VAL A 53 -11.16 2.67 -3.47
C VAL A 53 -10.09 3.76 -3.55
N LEU A 54 -10.38 4.98 -3.11
CA LEU A 54 -9.40 6.06 -3.06
C LEU A 54 -8.21 5.72 -2.16
N LEU A 55 -8.45 5.07 -1.02
CA LEU A 55 -7.39 4.60 -0.13
C LEU A 55 -6.55 3.50 -0.75
N ILE A 56 -7.14 2.56 -1.52
CA ILE A 56 -6.37 1.55 -2.27
C ILE A 56 -5.42 2.23 -3.27
N PHE A 57 -5.93 3.19 -4.05
CA PHE A 57 -5.10 3.93 -4.99
C PHE A 57 -3.97 4.69 -4.27
N LEU A 58 -4.29 5.39 -3.17
CA LEU A 58 -3.29 6.11 -2.38
C LEU A 58 -2.24 5.16 -1.81
N PHE A 59 -2.64 4.01 -1.27
CA PHE A 59 -1.75 2.99 -0.72
C PHE A 59 -0.78 2.45 -1.77
N ASN A 60 -1.28 2.07 -2.95
CA ASN A 60 -0.44 1.53 -4.01
C ASN A 60 0.45 2.58 -4.67
N PHE A 61 -0.07 3.81 -4.85
CA PHE A 61 0.73 4.96 -5.28
C PHE A 61 1.91 5.19 -4.32
N TYR A 62 1.62 5.23 -3.02
CA TYR A 62 2.63 5.43 -1.98
C TYR A 62 3.64 4.27 -1.95
N THR A 63 3.17 3.03 -2.08
CA THR A 63 4.02 1.83 -2.15
C THR A 63 5.00 1.89 -3.31
N CYS A 64 4.54 2.32 -4.49
CA CYS A 64 5.41 2.49 -5.66
C CYS A 64 6.47 3.59 -5.44
N GLY A 65 6.08 4.70 -4.83
CA GLY A 65 7.00 5.77 -4.47
C GLY A 65 8.07 5.32 -3.47
N VAL A 66 7.67 4.62 -2.39
CA VAL A 66 8.61 4.08 -1.40
C VAL A 66 9.54 3.03 -2.01
N ALA A 67 9.06 2.21 -2.93
CA ALA A 67 9.91 1.26 -3.66
C ALA A 67 11.03 1.99 -4.45
N GLY A 68 10.71 3.15 -5.04
CA GLY A 68 11.72 4.02 -5.68
C GLY A 68 12.75 4.55 -4.70
N TYR A 69 12.31 5.04 -3.54
CA TYR A 69 13.21 5.52 -2.49
C TYR A 69 14.15 4.42 -1.97
N THR A 70 13.62 3.23 -1.73
CA THR A 70 14.41 2.07 -1.29
C THR A 70 15.41 1.63 -2.36
N LYS A 71 15.03 1.74 -3.64
CA LYS A 71 15.95 1.51 -4.76
C LYS A 71 17.11 2.51 -4.71
N ASP A 72 16.86 3.79 -4.46
CA ASP A 72 17.92 4.79 -4.38
C ASP A 72 18.88 4.54 -3.22
N ILE A 73 18.38 4.11 -2.05
CA ILE A 73 19.26 3.68 -0.93
C ILE A 73 20.16 2.53 -1.38
N LEU A 74 19.61 1.52 -2.07
CA LEU A 74 20.37 0.34 -2.48
C LEU A 74 21.48 0.67 -3.50
N TYR A 75 21.21 1.59 -4.44
CA TYR A 75 22.15 1.91 -5.53
C TYR A 75 23.11 3.06 -5.20
N SER A 76 22.63 4.11 -4.53
CA SER A 76 23.40 5.33 -4.23
C SER A 76 23.77 5.51 -2.75
N GLY A 77 23.29 4.67 -1.83
CA GLY A 77 23.56 4.78 -0.38
C GLY A 77 22.72 5.86 0.33
N SER A 78 22.05 6.74 -0.41
CA SER A 78 21.13 7.75 0.12
C SER A 78 19.84 7.77 -0.68
N GLY A 79 18.70 7.89 0.00
CA GLY A 79 17.41 8.05 -0.67
C GLY A 79 17.04 9.52 -0.85
N GLU A 80 16.54 9.89 -2.03
CA GLU A 80 16.01 11.22 -2.29
C GLU A 80 14.48 11.26 -2.11
N LEU A 81 13.95 12.09 -1.22
CA LEU A 81 12.49 12.17 -1.02
C LEU A 81 11.71 12.58 -2.28
N LYS A 82 12.33 13.36 -3.17
CA LYS A 82 11.74 13.73 -4.47
C LYS A 82 11.56 12.53 -5.40
N SER A 83 12.36 11.47 -5.22
CA SER A 83 12.26 10.26 -6.05
C SER A 83 10.99 9.48 -5.76
N ILE A 84 10.36 9.64 -4.59
CA ILE A 84 9.09 9.01 -4.23
C ILE A 84 8.00 9.42 -5.21
N PHE A 85 7.75 10.73 -5.32
CA PHE A 85 6.74 11.26 -6.24
C PHE A 85 7.10 10.97 -7.71
N LYS A 86 8.37 11.14 -8.07
CA LYS A 86 8.84 10.87 -9.43
C LYS A 86 8.62 9.41 -9.83
N THR A 87 8.96 8.47 -8.94
CA THR A 87 8.82 7.03 -9.20
C THR A 87 7.35 6.63 -9.22
N ALA A 88 6.53 7.15 -8.31
CA ALA A 88 5.10 6.88 -8.32
C ALA A 88 4.42 7.39 -9.61
N VAL A 89 4.76 8.60 -10.08
CA VAL A 89 4.22 9.13 -11.34
C VAL A 89 4.71 8.34 -12.55
N ASN A 90 6.00 8.01 -12.61
CA ASN A 90 6.56 7.24 -13.74
C ASN A 90 6.12 5.77 -13.73
N GLY A 91 5.91 5.21 -12.55
CA GLY A 91 5.45 3.85 -12.28
C GLY A 91 3.93 3.69 -12.30
N TRP A 92 3.20 4.59 -12.97
CA TRP A 92 1.75 4.63 -12.94
C TRP A 92 1.09 3.33 -13.40
N LYS A 93 1.67 2.66 -14.41
CA LYS A 93 1.13 1.40 -14.91
C LYS A 93 1.17 0.32 -13.83
N GLN A 94 2.24 0.27 -13.06
CA GLN A 94 2.47 -0.75 -12.05
C GLN A 94 1.52 -0.58 -10.87
N TRP A 95 1.44 0.63 -10.29
CA TRP A 95 0.56 0.83 -9.14
C TRP A 95 -0.92 0.90 -9.52
N MET A 96 -1.26 1.34 -10.73
CA MET A 96 -2.65 1.26 -11.22
C MET A 96 -3.08 -0.19 -11.42
N LEU A 97 -2.24 -1.02 -12.07
CA LEU A 97 -2.53 -2.45 -12.23
C LEU A 97 -2.72 -3.12 -10.88
N LEU A 98 -1.82 -2.87 -9.94
CA LEU A 98 -1.93 -3.42 -8.58
C LEU A 98 -3.21 -2.94 -7.89
N SER A 99 -3.57 -1.67 -8.05
CA SER A 99 -4.83 -1.12 -7.51
C SER A 99 -6.06 -1.80 -8.09
N PHE A 100 -6.10 -2.06 -9.39
CA PHE A 100 -7.23 -2.79 -10.00
C PHE A 100 -7.33 -4.22 -9.47
N ILE A 101 -6.20 -4.91 -9.31
CA ILE A 101 -6.17 -6.25 -8.72
C ILE A 101 -6.70 -6.20 -7.27
N THR A 102 -6.18 -5.29 -6.44
CA THR A 102 -6.63 -5.13 -5.05
C THR A 102 -8.10 -4.72 -4.94
N ILE A 103 -8.61 -3.89 -5.86
CA ILE A 103 -10.04 -3.53 -5.91
C ILE A 103 -10.88 -4.75 -6.27
N ALA A 104 -10.45 -5.58 -7.21
CA ALA A 104 -11.15 -6.81 -7.57
C ALA A 104 -11.19 -7.78 -6.38
N GLU A 105 -10.07 -7.97 -5.68
CA GLU A 105 -9.98 -8.77 -4.45
C GLU A 105 -10.90 -8.22 -3.36
N ALA A 106 -10.86 -6.91 -3.09
CA ALA A 106 -11.73 -6.27 -2.12
C ALA A 106 -13.21 -6.43 -2.48
N SER A 107 -13.57 -6.31 -3.76
CA SER A 107 -14.95 -6.49 -4.23
C SER A 107 -15.44 -7.92 -4.01
N ILE A 108 -14.57 -8.92 -4.22
CA ILE A 108 -14.89 -10.32 -3.91
C ILE A 108 -15.15 -10.46 -2.41
N LEU A 109 -14.32 -9.88 -1.54
CA LEU A 109 -14.48 -9.97 -0.09
C LEU A 109 -15.71 -9.25 0.45
N PHE A 110 -16.01 -8.04 -0.04
CA PHE A 110 -17.12 -7.23 0.49
C PHE A 110 -18.47 -7.52 -0.16
N ILE A 111 -18.50 -8.01 -1.40
CA ILE A 111 -19.74 -8.25 -2.15
C ILE A 111 -19.91 -9.74 -2.42
N GLY A 112 -18.87 -10.38 -2.99
CA GLY A 112 -18.92 -11.79 -3.37
C GLY A 112 -19.19 -12.71 -2.18
N PHE A 113 -18.37 -12.63 -1.13
CA PHE A 113 -18.51 -13.48 0.06
C PHE A 113 -19.88 -13.31 0.74
N PRO A 114 -20.32 -12.09 1.12
CA PRO A 114 -21.64 -11.90 1.74
C PRO A 114 -22.79 -12.39 0.86
N PHE A 115 -22.71 -12.19 -0.46
CA PHE A 115 -23.70 -12.70 -1.40
C PHE A 115 -23.79 -14.23 -1.34
N TYR A 116 -22.68 -14.94 -1.50
CA TYR A 116 -22.68 -16.41 -1.48
C TYR A 116 -23.09 -16.99 -0.12
N LEU A 117 -22.73 -16.33 0.98
CA LEU A 117 -23.19 -16.70 2.32
C LEU A 117 -24.70 -16.51 2.49
N SER A 118 -25.29 -15.47 1.90
CA SER A 118 -26.72 -15.17 1.99
C SER A 118 -27.63 -16.11 1.17
N VAL A 119 -27.09 -16.70 0.09
CA VAL A 119 -27.86 -17.55 -0.85
C VAL A 119 -28.10 -18.98 -0.29
N GLY A 120 -27.48 -19.37 0.83
CA GLY A 120 -27.79 -20.63 1.52
C GLY A 120 -27.34 -21.91 0.77
N GLY A 121 -26.20 -21.86 0.07
CA GLY A 121 -25.56 -23.02 -0.58
C GLY A 121 -24.43 -23.63 0.26
N VAL A 122 -23.58 -24.48 -0.34
CA VAL A 122 -22.48 -25.23 0.33
C VAL A 122 -21.52 -24.37 1.17
N ALA A 123 -21.41 -23.07 0.92
CA ALA A 123 -20.61 -22.13 1.71
C ALA A 123 -21.36 -21.53 2.93
N GLY A 124 -22.67 -21.73 3.05
CA GLY A 124 -23.55 -21.27 4.12
C GLY A 124 -24.25 -22.39 4.90
N LEU A 125 -23.69 -23.62 4.87
CA LEU A 125 -24.01 -24.70 5.81
C LEU A 125 -23.21 -24.54 7.10
#